data_AF-A0A7J9GIC1-F1
#
_entry.id   AF-A0A7J9GIC1-F1
#
_cell.length_a   1.000
_cell.length_b   1.000
_cell.length_c   1.000
_cell.angle_alpha   90.00
_cell.angle_beta   90.00
_cell.angle_gamma   90.00
#
_symmetry.space_group_name_H-M   'P 1'
#
loop_
_entity.id
_entity.type
_entity.pdbx_description
1 polymer ?
#
loop_
_entity_poly.entity_id
_entity_poly.type
_entity_poly.pdbx_seq_one_letter_code
_entity_poly.pdbx_strand_id
1 'polypeptide(L)'
;EKQVFSPILKGWHPLAAGVAVATLHSCYANEIKQFISGITELTPDAVQVLRAADKLEKDLVQIAVEDAVDSDDGGKAIIREMPPYEAETAIANLVKGWIKTRLDRLKEWVDRNLQQEVWNPQANQEGYALSAVETLRIIDETLDAFFQLPIPAHPALLPDVIVGLDKCLQYYVIKAKSGCASRNTYIPTMPALTRCEIGSKFQGVWKKKEKSQNTQKRNSQAATMNGDKSFGIPQLCVRINTLHHIRSEMDVLEKRIVTHLRNCESAHLEDFSNGLSKRFELTPAACVEGVQQLSEAVAYKIVFHDLSHVLWDGLYVGEPSSSRIDPLLQELEQNLLVISETVHDRVRTRIITDIMKASCDGFLLVLLAGGPSRAFSRQDSQIIEDDFKALKDLFWANGDGLPADLIDKFSATVRDVLPLFRTDTESLIERFKRMTLEAYGSSARSRLPLPPTSGQWNPTEPNTLLRVLCYRNDEAASRFLKKTYNLPKKL
;
A
#
# COMPACT_ATOMS: atom_id res chain seq x y z
N GLU A 1 -54.31 37.92 -12.34
CA GLU A 1 -54.25 38.43 -10.96
C GLU A 1 -53.58 39.81 -10.81
N LYS A 2 -52.28 39.90 -10.50
CA LYS A 2 -51.61 41.13 -10.01
C LYS A 2 -51.87 42.40 -10.83
N GLN A 3 -51.75 42.34 -12.16
CA GLN A 3 -51.81 43.55 -13.00
C GLN A 3 -53.23 44.06 -13.27
N VAL A 4 -54.22 43.17 -13.29
CA VAL A 4 -55.57 43.46 -13.80
C VAL A 4 -56.61 43.45 -12.69
N PHE A 5 -56.63 42.40 -11.87
CA PHE A 5 -57.71 42.18 -10.90
C PHE A 5 -57.37 42.74 -9.52
N SER A 6 -56.12 42.57 -9.06
CA SER A 6 -55.71 43.03 -7.73
C SER A 6 -55.93 44.54 -7.51
N PRO A 7 -55.66 45.47 -8.47
CA PRO A 7 -55.93 46.89 -8.27
C PRO A 7 -57.42 47.20 -8.06
N ILE A 8 -58.32 46.44 -8.69
CA ILE A 8 -59.77 46.58 -8.54
C ILE A 8 -60.22 46.04 -7.18
N LEU A 9 -59.68 44.89 -6.78
CA LEU A 9 -60.04 44.18 -5.56
C LEU A 9 -59.46 44.80 -4.29
N LYS A 10 -58.41 45.62 -4.39
CA LYS A 10 -57.84 46.38 -3.25
C LYS A 10 -58.85 47.30 -2.56
N GLY A 11 -59.88 47.76 -3.26
CA GLY A 11 -60.99 48.51 -2.66
C GLY A 11 -61.81 47.71 -1.64
N TRP A 12 -61.71 46.38 -1.66
CA TRP A 12 -62.46 45.46 -0.80
C TRP A 12 -61.57 44.66 0.15
N HIS A 13 -60.36 44.32 -0.27
CA HIS A 13 -59.38 43.62 0.56
C HIS A 13 -57.98 44.21 0.35
N PRO A 14 -57.32 44.76 1.40
CA PRO A 14 -56.06 45.48 1.25
C PRO A 14 -54.93 44.61 0.66
N LEU A 15 -54.99 43.29 0.88
CA LEU A 15 -54.00 42.31 0.42
C LEU A 15 -54.52 41.41 -0.72
N ALA A 16 -55.30 41.98 -1.65
CA ALA A 16 -55.96 41.20 -2.70
C ALA A 16 -55.00 40.39 -3.61
N ALA A 17 -53.79 40.89 -3.90
CA ALA A 17 -52.82 40.13 -4.67
C ALA A 17 -52.18 39.02 -3.82
N GLY A 18 -51.88 39.31 -2.55
CA GLY A 18 -51.35 38.35 -1.58
C GLY A 18 -52.24 37.13 -1.41
N VAL A 19 -53.56 37.33 -1.26
CA VAL A 19 -54.53 36.22 -1.13
C VAL A 19 -54.59 35.38 -2.40
N ALA A 20 -54.54 36.01 -3.57
CA ALA A 20 -54.56 35.30 -4.85
C ALA A 20 -53.30 34.43 -5.04
N VAL A 21 -52.12 34.97 -4.76
CA VAL A 21 -50.86 34.21 -4.90
C VAL A 21 -50.69 33.14 -3.82
N ALA A 22 -51.19 33.35 -2.61
CA ALA A 22 -51.21 32.32 -1.56
C ALA A 22 -52.09 31.12 -1.96
N THR A 23 -53.24 31.40 -2.60
CA THR A 23 -54.12 30.35 -3.14
C THR A 23 -53.42 29.56 -4.25
N LEU A 24 -52.84 30.25 -5.24
CA LEU A 24 -52.11 29.60 -6.35
C LEU A 24 -50.92 28.78 -5.84
N HIS A 25 -50.19 29.32 -4.86
CA HIS A 25 -49.09 28.65 -4.22
C HIS A 25 -49.54 27.34 -3.53
N SER A 26 -50.61 27.39 -2.74
CA SER A 26 -51.17 26.21 -2.06
C SER A 26 -51.64 25.14 -3.06
N CYS A 27 -52.28 25.54 -4.17
CA CYS A 27 -52.67 24.61 -5.22
C CYS A 27 -51.46 23.91 -5.86
N TYR A 28 -50.45 24.67 -6.27
CA TYR A 28 -49.25 24.09 -6.88
C TYR A 28 -48.41 23.27 -5.88
N ALA A 29 -48.40 23.65 -4.59
CA ALA A 29 -47.75 22.89 -3.53
C ALA A 29 -48.21 21.43 -3.46
N ASN A 30 -49.50 21.17 -3.70
CA ASN A 30 -50.03 19.81 -3.71
C ASN A 30 -49.52 18.99 -4.89
N GLU A 31 -49.48 19.60 -6.08
CA GLU A 31 -48.98 18.98 -7.31
C GLU A 31 -47.48 18.68 -7.22
N ILE A 32 -46.67 19.64 -6.76
CA ILE A 32 -45.22 19.45 -6.66
C ILE A 32 -44.86 18.41 -5.58
N LYS A 33 -45.63 18.34 -4.47
CA LYS A 33 -45.44 17.28 -3.46
C LYS A 33 -45.72 15.90 -4.04
N GLN A 34 -46.80 15.75 -4.81
CA GLN A 34 -47.09 14.48 -5.49
C GLN A 34 -45.97 14.13 -6.48
N PHE A 35 -45.52 15.10 -7.27
CA PHE A 35 -44.39 14.91 -8.19
C PHE A 35 -43.13 14.43 -7.45
N ILE A 36 -42.68 15.12 -6.39
CA ILE A 36 -41.52 14.75 -5.59
C ILE A 36 -41.65 13.31 -5.06
N SER A 37 -42.83 12.94 -4.57
CA SER A 37 -43.08 11.59 -4.05
C SER A 37 -43.01 10.49 -5.12
N GLY A 38 -43.25 10.84 -6.39
CA GLY A 38 -43.23 9.92 -7.53
C GLY A 38 -41.87 9.77 -8.21
N ILE A 39 -40.86 10.61 -7.89
CA ILE A 39 -39.53 10.53 -8.52
C ILE A 39 -38.74 9.37 -7.92
N THR A 40 -38.38 8.39 -8.75
CA THR A 40 -37.55 7.26 -8.36
C THR A 40 -36.07 7.42 -8.71
N GLU A 41 -35.75 8.22 -9.72
CA GLU A 41 -34.39 8.45 -10.21
C GLU A 41 -34.15 9.93 -10.55
N LEU A 42 -32.91 10.38 -10.36
CA LEU A 42 -32.51 11.74 -10.71
C LEU A 42 -32.34 11.86 -12.23
N THR A 43 -33.17 12.70 -12.86
CA THR A 43 -33.05 13.08 -14.28
C THR A 43 -32.87 14.59 -14.44
N PRO A 44 -32.26 15.08 -15.53
CA PRO A 44 -32.17 16.51 -15.82
C PRO A 44 -33.53 17.19 -15.82
N ASP A 45 -34.55 16.56 -16.41
CA ASP A 45 -35.92 17.08 -16.49
C ASP A 45 -36.55 17.23 -15.10
N ALA A 46 -36.36 16.24 -14.22
CA ALA A 46 -36.86 16.32 -12.84
C ALA A 46 -36.21 17.49 -12.08
N VAL A 47 -34.91 17.70 -12.25
CA VAL A 47 -34.20 18.84 -11.65
C VAL A 47 -34.69 20.17 -12.23
N GLN A 48 -34.95 20.24 -13.55
CA GLN A 48 -35.52 21.43 -14.18
C GLN A 48 -36.91 21.77 -13.65
N VAL A 49 -37.79 20.77 -13.48
CA VAL A 49 -39.12 20.96 -12.88
C VAL A 49 -38.99 21.51 -11.46
N LEU A 50 -38.09 20.95 -10.64
CA LEU A 50 -37.87 21.41 -9.27
C LEU A 50 -37.27 22.83 -9.22
N ARG A 51 -36.37 23.18 -10.15
CA ARG A 51 -35.85 24.56 -10.29
C ARG A 51 -36.93 25.55 -10.70
N ALA A 52 -37.81 25.14 -11.62
CA ALA A 52 -38.94 25.96 -12.03
C ALA A 52 -39.94 26.17 -10.88
N ALA A 53 -40.18 25.12 -10.07
CA ALA A 53 -41.01 25.19 -8.87
C ALA A 53 -40.43 26.14 -7.81
N ASP A 54 -39.12 26.04 -7.54
CA ASP A 54 -38.41 26.94 -6.63
C ASP A 54 -38.47 28.40 -7.09
N LYS A 55 -38.25 28.64 -8.40
CA LYS A 55 -38.38 29.99 -8.97
C LYS A 55 -39.82 30.51 -8.84
N LEU A 56 -40.81 29.68 -9.16
CA LEU A 56 -42.23 30.04 -9.04
C LEU A 56 -42.58 30.40 -7.60
N GLU A 57 -42.10 29.64 -6.61
CA GLU A 57 -42.29 29.97 -5.19
C GLU A 57 -41.73 31.36 -4.87
N LYS A 58 -40.47 31.62 -5.23
CA LYS A 58 -39.80 32.91 -4.99
C LYS A 58 -40.56 34.06 -5.64
N ASP A 59 -41.03 33.89 -6.88
CA ASP A 59 -41.83 34.89 -7.59
C ASP A 59 -43.19 35.14 -6.91
N LEU A 60 -43.90 34.10 -6.46
CA LEU A 60 -45.19 34.23 -5.76
C LEU A 60 -45.03 34.88 -4.38
N VAL A 61 -44.02 34.47 -3.62
CA VAL A 61 -43.69 35.04 -2.30
C VAL A 61 -43.33 36.51 -2.44
N GLN A 62 -42.54 36.88 -3.45
CA GLN A 62 -42.20 38.29 -3.72
C GLN A 62 -43.46 39.12 -3.99
N ILE A 63 -44.41 38.60 -4.77
CA ILE A 63 -45.69 39.28 -5.01
C ILE A 63 -46.48 39.47 -3.71
N ALA A 64 -46.51 38.46 -2.83
CA ALA A 64 -47.20 38.53 -1.54
C ALA A 64 -46.56 39.59 -0.61
N VAL A 65 -45.22 39.64 -0.56
CA VAL A 65 -44.46 40.63 0.23
C VAL A 65 -44.72 42.05 -0.29
N GLU A 66 -44.66 42.26 -1.60
CA GLU A 66 -44.91 43.57 -2.22
C GLU A 66 -46.35 44.06 -2.00
N ASP A 67 -47.33 43.16 -1.93
CA ASP A 67 -48.72 43.52 -1.67
C ASP A 67 -48.97 43.94 -0.22
N ALA A 68 -48.11 43.50 0.71
CA ALA A 68 -48.27 43.67 2.15
C ALA A 68 -47.39 44.77 2.76
N VAL A 69 -46.74 45.60 1.93
CA VAL A 69 -45.85 46.70 2.36
C VAL A 69 -46.56 47.67 3.33
N ASP A 70 -47.83 47.95 3.08
CA ASP A 70 -48.65 48.87 3.89
C ASP A 70 -49.53 48.16 4.95
N SER A 71 -49.27 46.86 5.22
CA SER A 71 -50.05 46.06 6.18
C SER A 71 -49.56 46.22 7.62
N ASP A 72 -50.48 46.29 8.58
CA ASP A 72 -50.18 46.38 10.01
C ASP A 72 -49.36 45.17 10.53
N ASP A 73 -49.53 43.99 9.93
CA ASP A 73 -48.81 42.77 10.28
C ASP A 73 -47.55 42.54 9.43
N GLY A 74 -47.26 43.43 8.48
CA GLY A 74 -46.17 43.30 7.51
C GLY A 74 -46.26 42.06 6.62
N GLY A 75 -47.46 41.54 6.36
CA GLY A 75 -47.71 40.37 5.50
C GLY A 75 -47.49 39.02 6.17
N LYS A 76 -47.22 38.99 7.48
CA LYS A 76 -46.93 37.76 8.23
C LYS A 76 -48.04 36.72 8.15
N ALA A 77 -49.31 37.13 8.13
CA ALA A 77 -50.43 36.20 8.01
C ALA A 77 -50.41 35.45 6.66
N ILE A 78 -50.19 36.17 5.55
CA ILE A 78 -50.17 35.58 4.21
C ILE A 78 -48.96 34.68 4.01
N ILE A 79 -47.77 35.11 4.47
CA ILE A 79 -46.55 34.30 4.34
C ILE A 79 -46.67 32.98 5.11
N ARG A 80 -47.40 32.94 6.24
CA ARG A 80 -47.66 31.70 6.98
C ARG A 80 -48.53 30.71 6.19
N GLU A 81 -49.34 31.18 5.26
CA GLU A 81 -50.15 30.34 4.36
C GLU A 81 -49.34 29.81 3.16
N MET A 82 -48.10 30.27 2.99
CA MET A 82 -47.20 29.91 1.89
C MET A 82 -45.97 29.14 2.41
N PRO A 83 -46.14 27.90 2.94
CA PRO A 83 -45.01 27.09 3.38
C PRO A 83 -44.15 26.66 2.17
N PRO A 84 -42.82 26.62 2.29
CA PRO A 84 -41.95 26.31 1.16
C PRO A 84 -42.26 24.92 0.56
N TYR A 85 -42.10 24.80 -0.75
CA TYR A 85 -42.19 23.60 -1.55
C TYR A 85 -41.02 22.64 -1.28
N GLU A 86 -39.94 23.12 -0.66
CA GLU A 86 -38.72 22.35 -0.35
C GLU A 86 -38.03 21.78 -1.60
N ALA A 87 -38.18 22.45 -2.76
CA ALA A 87 -37.65 21.96 -4.03
C ALA A 87 -36.12 21.83 -4.05
N GLU A 88 -35.38 22.78 -3.45
CA GLU A 88 -33.92 22.68 -3.31
C GLU A 88 -33.50 21.48 -2.45
N THR A 89 -34.22 21.22 -1.35
CA THR A 89 -34.00 20.05 -0.48
C THR A 89 -34.29 18.74 -1.23
N ALA A 90 -35.36 18.71 -2.03
CA ALA A 90 -35.70 17.57 -2.88
C ALA A 90 -34.59 17.29 -3.90
N ILE A 91 -34.06 18.31 -4.58
CA ILE A 91 -32.92 18.18 -5.50
C ILE A 91 -31.71 17.61 -4.75
N ALA A 92 -31.34 18.17 -3.59
CA ALA A 92 -30.20 17.72 -2.82
C ALA A 92 -30.32 16.23 -2.41
N ASN A 93 -31.51 15.78 -2.01
CA ASN A 93 -31.77 14.39 -1.65
C ASN A 93 -31.68 13.45 -2.86
N LEU A 94 -32.23 13.85 -4.01
CA LEU A 94 -32.13 13.08 -5.26
C LEU A 94 -30.68 12.97 -5.72
N VAL A 95 -29.89 14.06 -5.63
CA VAL A 95 -28.45 14.03 -5.94
C VAL A 95 -27.71 13.09 -5.00
N LYS A 96 -27.96 13.13 -3.68
CA LYS A 96 -27.34 12.19 -2.73
C LYS A 96 -27.68 10.73 -3.06
N GLY A 97 -28.93 10.44 -3.42
CA GLY A 97 -29.35 9.11 -3.86
C GLY A 97 -28.66 8.66 -5.16
N TRP A 98 -28.50 9.57 -6.12
CA TRP A 98 -27.76 9.34 -7.36
C TRP A 98 -26.29 9.05 -7.10
N ILE A 99 -25.63 9.86 -6.25
CA ILE A 99 -24.22 9.68 -5.85
C ILE A 99 -24.04 8.29 -5.27
N LYS A 100 -24.87 7.93 -4.28
CA LYS A 100 -24.81 6.60 -3.65
C LYS A 100 -24.92 5.48 -4.67
N THR A 101 -25.91 5.55 -5.57
CA THR A 101 -26.13 4.53 -6.61
C THR A 101 -24.93 4.41 -7.56
N ARG A 102 -24.32 5.53 -7.95
CA ARG A 102 -23.12 5.54 -8.81
C ARG A 102 -21.91 4.91 -8.11
N LEU A 103 -21.69 5.25 -6.85
CA LEU A 103 -20.58 4.72 -6.05
C LEU A 103 -20.74 3.22 -5.76
N ASP A 104 -21.95 2.76 -5.44
CA ASP A 104 -22.23 1.34 -5.21
C ASP A 104 -21.97 0.52 -6.49
N ARG A 105 -22.42 1.01 -7.65
CA ARG A 105 -22.13 0.40 -8.96
C ARG A 105 -20.64 0.38 -9.28
N LEU A 106 -19.92 1.48 -9.03
CA LEU A 106 -18.47 1.54 -9.24
C LEU A 106 -17.74 0.51 -8.37
N LYS A 107 -18.13 0.37 -7.11
CA LYS A 107 -17.53 -0.61 -6.20
C LYS A 107 -17.76 -2.04 -6.67
N GLU A 108 -18.98 -2.40 -7.06
CA GLU A 108 -19.28 -3.72 -7.63
C GLU A 108 -18.49 -3.98 -8.91
N TRP A 109 -18.35 -2.95 -9.74
CA TRP A 109 -17.56 -3.02 -10.96
C TRP A 109 -16.07 -3.28 -10.65
N VAL A 110 -15.49 -2.58 -9.67
CA VAL A 110 -14.12 -2.80 -9.18
C VAL A 110 -13.95 -4.25 -8.71
N ASP A 111 -14.87 -4.77 -7.90
CA ASP A 111 -14.81 -6.15 -7.41
C ASP A 111 -14.81 -7.17 -8.56
N ARG A 112 -15.68 -7.00 -9.56
CA ARG A 112 -15.75 -7.90 -10.73
C ARG A 112 -14.49 -7.85 -11.58
N ASN A 113 -13.95 -6.66 -11.83
CA ASN A 113 -12.78 -6.52 -12.70
C ASN A 113 -11.52 -7.06 -12.03
N LEU A 114 -11.31 -6.76 -10.74
CA LEU A 114 -10.17 -7.29 -10.00
C LEU A 114 -10.21 -8.83 -9.86
N GLN A 115 -11.40 -9.44 -9.85
CA GLN A 115 -11.54 -10.90 -9.88
C GLN A 115 -11.10 -11.51 -11.22
N GLN A 116 -11.27 -10.78 -12.31
CA GLN A 116 -10.92 -11.22 -13.68
C GLN A 116 -9.52 -10.77 -14.10
N GLU A 117 -8.89 -9.88 -13.35
CA GLU A 117 -7.59 -9.30 -13.70
C GLU A 117 -6.46 -10.34 -13.60
N VAL A 118 -5.74 -10.49 -14.72
CA VAL A 118 -4.66 -11.46 -14.88
C VAL A 118 -3.30 -10.83 -14.58
N TRP A 119 -3.21 -9.50 -14.52
CA TRP A 119 -1.97 -8.75 -14.25
C TRP A 119 -0.90 -9.02 -15.32
N ASN A 120 -1.29 -8.88 -16.59
CA ASN A 120 -0.42 -9.15 -17.73
C ASN A 120 0.59 -8.00 -17.96
N PRO A 121 1.92 -8.23 -17.86
CA PRO A 121 2.94 -7.20 -18.08
C PRO A 121 3.00 -6.69 -19.52
N GLN A 122 2.47 -7.45 -20.48
CA GLN A 122 2.47 -7.09 -21.90
C GLN A 122 1.19 -6.36 -22.33
N ALA A 123 0.28 -6.06 -21.40
CA ALA A 123 -1.01 -5.44 -21.73
C ALA A 123 -0.87 -4.01 -22.30
N ASN A 124 0.17 -3.27 -21.91
CA ASN A 124 0.51 -1.94 -22.42
C ASN A 124 2.00 -1.65 -22.21
N GLN A 125 2.49 -0.57 -22.83
CA GLN A 125 3.90 -0.20 -22.82
C GLN A 125 4.45 0.10 -21.41
N GLU A 126 3.61 0.61 -20.50
CA GLU A 126 4.00 0.96 -19.12
C GLU A 126 3.73 -0.17 -18.11
N GLY A 127 3.20 -1.30 -18.57
CA GLY A 127 3.00 -2.51 -17.78
C GLY A 127 2.05 -2.34 -16.59
N TYR A 128 1.00 -1.51 -16.66
CA TYR A 128 -0.06 -1.44 -15.63
C TYR A 128 -1.33 -2.22 -16.03
N ALA A 129 -2.22 -2.51 -15.08
CA ALA A 129 -3.44 -3.26 -15.32
C ALA A 129 -4.49 -2.42 -16.08
N LEU A 130 -5.16 -3.04 -17.07
CA LEU A 130 -6.25 -2.38 -17.83
C LEU A 130 -7.47 -2.08 -16.94
N SER A 131 -7.68 -2.87 -15.88
CA SER A 131 -8.74 -2.58 -14.90
C SER A 131 -8.59 -1.21 -14.23
N ALA A 132 -7.37 -0.68 -14.09
CA ALA A 132 -7.17 0.66 -13.53
C ALA A 132 -7.55 1.76 -14.51
N VAL A 133 -7.19 1.61 -15.79
CA VAL A 133 -7.59 2.55 -16.86
C VAL A 133 -9.09 2.69 -16.91
N GLU A 134 -9.79 1.56 -16.90
CA GLU A 134 -11.25 1.54 -16.98
C GLU A 134 -11.89 2.07 -15.69
N THR A 135 -11.32 1.80 -14.51
CA THR A 135 -11.78 2.40 -13.25
C THR A 135 -11.68 3.93 -13.32
N LEU A 136 -10.53 4.47 -13.76
CA LEU A 136 -10.32 5.90 -13.89
C LEU A 136 -11.25 6.53 -14.95
N ARG A 137 -11.52 5.81 -16.04
CA ARG A 137 -12.48 6.22 -17.07
C ARG A 137 -13.89 6.36 -16.50
N ILE A 138 -14.38 5.37 -15.74
CA ILE A 138 -15.72 5.41 -15.12
C ILE A 138 -15.83 6.56 -14.11
N ILE A 139 -14.75 6.84 -13.38
CA ILE A 139 -14.68 7.98 -12.44
C ILE A 139 -14.81 9.30 -13.20
N ASP A 140 -14.11 9.44 -14.33
CA ASP A 140 -14.21 10.61 -15.21
C ASP A 140 -15.63 10.78 -15.75
N GLU A 141 -16.22 9.71 -16.29
CA GLU A 141 -17.62 9.72 -16.76
C GLU A 141 -18.62 10.08 -15.66
N THR A 142 -18.34 9.66 -14.41
CA THR A 142 -19.20 9.99 -13.27
C THR A 142 -19.10 11.48 -12.92
N LEU A 143 -17.91 12.07 -12.99
CA LEU A 143 -17.71 13.51 -12.79
C LEU A 143 -18.39 14.31 -13.91
N ASP A 144 -18.20 13.91 -15.17
CA ASP A 144 -18.87 14.52 -16.32
C ASP A 144 -20.39 14.51 -16.15
N ALA A 145 -20.95 13.35 -15.82
CA ALA A 145 -22.38 13.21 -15.60
C ALA A 145 -22.88 14.07 -14.43
N PHE A 146 -22.09 14.22 -13.37
CA PHE A 146 -22.43 15.10 -12.24
C PHE A 146 -22.53 16.57 -12.67
N PHE A 147 -21.55 17.06 -13.43
CA PHE A 147 -21.53 18.46 -13.88
C PHE A 147 -22.55 18.76 -14.99
N GLN A 148 -23.01 17.75 -15.74
CA GLN A 148 -24.10 17.91 -16.72
C GLN A 148 -25.50 18.04 -16.09
N LEU A 149 -25.67 17.61 -14.84
CA LEU A 149 -26.94 17.77 -14.14
C LEU A 149 -27.19 19.26 -13.85
N PRO A 150 -28.41 19.80 -14.06
CA PRO A 150 -28.70 21.22 -13.88
C PRO A 150 -28.87 21.59 -12.40
N ILE A 151 -27.96 21.18 -11.52
CA ILE A 151 -28.00 21.37 -10.07
C ILE A 151 -27.72 22.86 -9.73
N PRO A 152 -28.51 23.50 -8.85
CA PRO A 152 -28.29 24.90 -8.47
C PRO A 152 -27.01 25.16 -7.65
N ALA A 153 -26.47 24.15 -6.96
CA ALA A 153 -25.35 24.29 -6.03
C ALA A 153 -24.35 23.12 -6.15
N HIS A 154 -23.70 22.95 -7.32
CA HIS A 154 -22.67 21.92 -7.50
C HIS A 154 -21.53 22.00 -6.47
N PRO A 155 -20.97 23.19 -6.14
CA PRO A 155 -19.86 23.28 -5.19
C PRO A 155 -20.18 22.69 -3.82
N ALA A 156 -21.42 22.80 -3.36
CA ALA A 156 -21.85 22.29 -2.05
C ALA A 156 -21.93 20.75 -2.02
N LEU A 157 -22.23 20.10 -3.15
CA LEU A 157 -22.41 18.65 -3.24
C LEU A 157 -21.18 17.92 -3.79
N LEU A 158 -20.27 18.63 -4.45
CA LEU A 158 -19.05 18.07 -5.03
C LEU A 158 -18.13 17.38 -3.99
N PRO A 159 -17.96 17.86 -2.74
CA PRO A 159 -17.16 17.16 -1.74
C PRO A 159 -17.64 15.72 -1.48
N ASP A 160 -18.95 15.49 -1.43
CA ASP A 160 -19.53 14.16 -1.22
C ASP A 160 -19.18 13.22 -2.38
N VAL A 161 -19.21 13.73 -3.62
CA VAL A 161 -18.79 12.99 -4.82
C VAL A 161 -17.31 12.63 -4.75
N ILE A 162 -16.44 13.61 -4.47
CA ILE A 162 -14.99 13.42 -4.43
C ILE A 162 -14.60 12.41 -3.35
N VAL A 163 -15.14 12.55 -2.13
CA VAL A 163 -14.87 11.62 -1.03
C VAL A 163 -15.34 10.21 -1.37
N GLY A 164 -16.49 10.08 -2.03
CA GLY A 164 -16.99 8.79 -2.50
C GLY A 164 -16.08 8.12 -3.53
N LEU A 165 -15.65 8.86 -4.54
CA LEU A 165 -14.77 8.39 -5.61
C LEU A 165 -13.38 8.03 -5.06
N ASP A 166 -12.83 8.86 -4.17
CA ASP A 166 -11.56 8.61 -3.49
C ASP A 166 -11.60 7.31 -2.67
N LYS A 167 -12.68 7.07 -1.93
CA LYS A 167 -12.87 5.80 -1.22
C LYS A 167 -12.97 4.61 -2.17
N CYS A 168 -13.59 4.76 -3.34
CA CYS A 168 -13.66 3.68 -4.33
C CYS A 168 -12.30 3.35 -4.94
N LEU A 169 -11.48 4.38 -5.25
CA LEU A 169 -10.11 4.19 -5.71
C LEU A 169 -9.22 3.60 -4.63
N GLN A 170 -9.30 4.10 -3.40
CA GLN A 170 -8.60 3.51 -2.26
C GLN A 170 -8.98 2.03 -2.09
N TYR A 171 -10.26 1.69 -2.24
CA TYR A 171 -10.72 0.30 -2.19
C TYR A 171 -10.10 -0.54 -3.31
N TYR A 172 -10.04 -0.03 -4.54
CA TYR A 172 -9.32 -0.68 -5.64
C TYR A 172 -7.87 -0.96 -5.27
N VAL A 173 -7.14 0.04 -4.74
CA VAL A 173 -5.72 -0.07 -4.35
C VAL A 173 -5.53 -1.16 -3.29
N ILE A 174 -6.39 -1.19 -2.27
CA ILE A 174 -6.35 -2.19 -1.20
C ILE A 174 -6.62 -3.60 -1.77
N LYS A 175 -7.62 -3.74 -2.64
CA LYS A 175 -7.97 -5.02 -3.27
C LYS A 175 -6.92 -5.51 -4.25
N ALA A 176 -6.30 -4.63 -5.02
CA ALA A 176 -5.21 -4.97 -5.95
C ALA A 176 -4.00 -5.58 -5.22
N LYS A 177 -3.77 -5.21 -3.96
CA LYS A 177 -2.74 -5.82 -3.09
C LYS A 177 -3.17 -7.12 -2.45
N SER A 178 -4.48 -7.35 -2.31
CA SER A 178 -4.99 -8.52 -1.60
C SER A 178 -4.52 -9.82 -2.25
N GLY A 179 -4.21 -10.81 -1.42
CA GLY A 179 -3.61 -12.08 -1.86
C GLY A 179 -2.10 -12.02 -2.16
N CYS A 180 -1.46 -10.84 -2.13
CA CYS A 180 0.00 -10.77 -2.10
C CYS A 180 0.52 -11.16 -0.72
N ALA A 181 1.57 -11.97 -0.70
CA ALA A 181 2.29 -12.30 0.52
C ALA A 181 3.01 -11.07 1.09
N SER A 182 3.38 -11.14 2.36
CA SER A 182 4.21 -10.13 3.03
C SER A 182 5.68 -10.57 3.06
N ARG A 183 6.59 -9.67 3.41
CA ARG A 183 7.99 -10.01 3.71
C ARG A 183 8.13 -11.25 4.59
N ASN A 184 7.38 -11.28 5.69
CA ASN A 184 7.49 -12.34 6.70
C ASN A 184 7.01 -13.70 6.20
N THR A 185 6.30 -13.74 5.08
CA THR A 185 5.83 -14.98 4.46
C THR A 185 6.98 -15.77 3.82
N TYR A 186 8.04 -15.10 3.36
CA TYR A 186 9.13 -15.73 2.61
C TYR A 186 10.37 -16.02 3.46
N ILE A 187 10.58 -15.29 4.57
CA ILE A 187 11.75 -15.50 5.43
C ILE A 187 11.67 -16.90 6.07
N PRO A 188 12.70 -17.75 5.93
CA PRO A 188 12.67 -19.09 6.48
C PRO A 188 12.79 -19.06 8.01
N THR A 189 12.15 -20.04 8.66
CA THR A 189 12.27 -20.22 10.10
C THR A 189 13.72 -20.53 10.47
N MET A 190 14.25 -19.80 11.47
CA MET A 190 15.62 -20.02 11.91
C MET A 190 15.83 -21.45 12.44
N PRO A 191 16.90 -22.14 12.02
CA PRO A 191 17.20 -23.47 12.50
C PRO A 191 17.58 -23.44 13.99
N ALA A 192 17.36 -24.58 14.66
CA ALA A 192 17.79 -24.75 16.03
C ALA A 192 19.32 -24.61 16.16
N LEU A 193 19.76 -24.07 17.30
CA LEU A 193 21.17 -23.79 17.56
C LEU A 193 21.97 -25.09 17.69
N THR A 194 23.00 -25.21 16.87
CA THR A 194 23.98 -26.31 16.88
C THR A 194 25.38 -25.76 17.07
N ARG A 195 26.33 -26.62 17.43
CA ARG A 195 27.77 -26.30 17.40
C ARG A 195 28.48 -27.09 16.31
N CYS A 196 29.56 -26.54 15.74
CA CYS A 196 30.30 -27.20 14.68
C CYS A 196 30.89 -28.57 15.08
N GLU A 197 30.80 -29.53 14.14
CA GLU A 197 31.53 -30.79 14.21
C GLU A 197 32.94 -30.60 13.66
N ILE A 198 33.94 -30.68 14.55
CA ILE A 198 35.34 -30.49 14.17
C ILE A 198 35.85 -31.79 13.58
N GLY A 199 36.14 -31.77 12.28
CA GLY A 199 36.84 -32.86 11.61
C GLY A 199 38.26 -33.00 12.17
N SER A 200 38.61 -34.18 12.67
CA SER A 200 39.99 -34.45 13.07
C SER A 200 40.84 -34.53 11.79
N LYS A 201 41.76 -33.58 11.59
CA LYS A 201 42.67 -33.52 10.42
C LYS A 201 43.69 -34.69 10.35
N PHE A 202 43.49 -35.77 11.11
CA PHE A 202 44.36 -36.94 11.22
C PHE A 202 43.74 -38.23 10.64
N GLN A 203 43.01 -38.14 9.53
CA GLN A 203 42.64 -39.33 8.72
C GLN A 203 43.22 -39.24 7.31
N GLY A 204 44.55 -39.10 7.22
CA GLY A 204 45.30 -39.19 5.98
C GLY A 204 45.53 -40.61 5.45
N VAL A 205 45.05 -41.67 6.12
CA VAL A 205 45.27 -43.07 5.67
C VAL A 205 44.06 -43.95 5.99
N TRP A 206 42.91 -43.62 5.40
CA TRP A 206 41.97 -44.66 4.94
C TRP A 206 40.96 -43.99 4.03
N LYS A 207 41.04 -44.29 2.72
CA LYS A 207 39.92 -44.07 1.80
C LYS A 207 38.77 -45.00 2.22
N LYS A 208 38.05 -44.63 3.28
CA LYS A 208 36.69 -45.12 3.47
C LYS A 208 35.88 -44.34 2.46
N LYS A 209 35.48 -45.03 1.39
CA LYS A 209 34.51 -44.55 0.41
C LYS A 209 33.25 -44.20 1.20
N GLU A 210 33.16 -42.95 1.65
CA GLU A 210 31.94 -42.40 2.20
C GLU A 210 30.94 -42.50 1.07
N LYS A 211 30.04 -43.48 1.20
CA LYS A 211 28.81 -43.51 0.43
C LYS A 211 28.26 -42.10 0.55
N SER A 212 28.00 -41.48 -0.59
CA SER A 212 27.15 -40.31 -0.73
C SER A 212 26.07 -40.47 0.32
N GLN A 213 26.17 -39.71 1.41
CA GLN A 213 25.03 -39.59 2.29
C GLN A 213 24.00 -39.03 1.34
N ASN A 214 23.01 -39.87 1.04
CA ASN A 214 21.82 -39.47 0.35
C ASN A 214 21.56 -38.06 0.85
N THR A 215 21.50 -37.11 -0.08
CA THR A 215 20.58 -36.00 0.05
C THR A 215 19.32 -36.67 0.57
N GLN A 216 19.16 -36.71 1.90
CA GLN A 216 17.87 -36.78 2.49
C GLN A 216 17.27 -35.57 1.83
N LYS A 217 16.45 -35.83 0.80
CA LYS A 217 15.24 -35.11 0.55
C LYS A 217 14.64 -34.92 1.94
N ARG A 218 15.13 -33.92 2.66
CA ARG A 218 14.35 -33.18 3.60
C ARG A 218 13.21 -32.82 2.70
N ASN A 219 12.10 -33.52 2.90
CA ASN A 219 10.82 -33.13 2.34
C ASN A 219 10.85 -31.62 2.46
N SER A 220 10.87 -30.96 1.30
CA SER A 220 10.73 -29.54 1.18
C SER A 220 9.57 -29.20 2.11
N GLN A 221 9.87 -28.70 3.31
CA GLN A 221 8.86 -28.18 4.25
C GLN A 221 8.37 -26.81 3.74
N ALA A 222 8.29 -26.69 2.41
CA ALA A 222 7.71 -25.66 1.59
C ALA A 222 6.67 -26.25 0.61
N ALA A 223 6.31 -27.54 0.73
CA ALA A 223 5.34 -28.20 -0.17
C ALA A 223 4.03 -28.63 0.51
N THR A 224 3.72 -28.16 1.72
CA THR A 224 2.40 -28.43 2.32
C THR A 224 1.93 -27.30 3.22
N MET A 225 1.77 -26.10 2.64
CA MET A 225 0.67 -25.19 3.01
C MET A 225 0.24 -24.40 1.77
N ASN A 226 -0.93 -24.79 1.25
CA ASN A 226 -1.73 -24.15 0.21
C ASN A 226 -1.15 -24.12 -1.20
N GLY A 227 -1.88 -24.73 -2.13
CA GLY A 227 -1.53 -24.82 -3.54
C GLY A 227 -1.17 -23.47 -4.15
N ASP A 228 -0.15 -23.53 -5.00
CA ASP A 228 0.30 -22.63 -6.05
C ASP A 228 -0.69 -21.52 -6.48
N LYS A 229 -0.91 -20.55 -5.59
CA LYS A 229 -1.69 -19.32 -5.83
C LYS A 229 -0.85 -18.07 -5.54
N SER A 230 0.48 -18.19 -5.52
CA SER A 230 1.35 -17.04 -5.34
C SER A 230 1.55 -16.34 -6.69
N PHE A 231 1.30 -15.04 -6.75
CA PHE A 231 1.56 -14.26 -7.97
C PHE A 231 3.05 -14.30 -8.31
N GLY A 232 3.38 -14.48 -9.59
CA GLY A 232 4.76 -14.40 -10.07
C GLY A 232 5.29 -12.95 -10.00
N ILE A 233 6.61 -12.81 -10.09
CA ILE A 233 7.27 -11.50 -10.04
C ILE A 233 6.70 -10.53 -11.09
N PRO A 234 6.50 -10.92 -12.38
CA PRO A 234 5.94 -9.99 -13.36
C PRO A 234 4.55 -9.48 -12.99
N GLN A 235 3.67 -10.34 -12.46
CA GLN A 235 2.33 -9.91 -12.01
C GLN A 235 2.41 -8.93 -10.83
N LEU A 236 3.34 -9.13 -9.91
CA LEU A 236 3.58 -8.21 -8.79
C LEU A 236 4.12 -6.86 -9.29
N CYS A 237 5.01 -6.86 -10.28
CA CYS A 237 5.47 -5.64 -10.96
C CYS A 237 4.31 -4.86 -11.59
N VAL A 238 3.39 -5.55 -12.29
CA VAL A 238 2.21 -4.91 -12.88
C VAL A 238 1.34 -4.24 -11.82
N ARG A 239 1.13 -4.90 -10.68
CA ARG A 239 0.41 -4.29 -9.54
C ARG A 239 1.10 -3.02 -9.06
N ILE A 240 2.42 -3.04 -8.91
CA ILE A 240 3.21 -1.86 -8.51
C ILE A 240 3.05 -0.73 -9.52
N ASN A 241 3.20 -1.01 -10.82
CA ASN A 241 3.00 -0.03 -11.89
C ASN A 241 1.57 0.51 -11.89
N THR A 242 0.57 -0.34 -11.63
CA THR A 242 -0.84 0.04 -11.53
C THR A 242 -1.08 1.05 -10.41
N LEU A 243 -0.51 0.81 -9.22
CA LEU A 243 -0.64 1.76 -8.10
C LEU A 243 0.10 3.07 -8.39
N HIS A 244 1.24 3.00 -9.09
CA HIS A 244 1.95 4.19 -9.53
C HIS A 244 1.13 5.01 -10.54
N HIS A 245 0.53 4.34 -11.52
CA HIS A 245 -0.31 4.96 -12.55
C HIS A 245 -1.55 5.63 -11.96
N ILE A 246 -2.28 4.94 -11.05
CA ILE A 246 -3.42 5.55 -10.36
C ILE A 246 -2.97 6.83 -9.64
N ARG A 247 -1.82 6.79 -8.95
CA ARG A 247 -1.29 7.98 -8.27
C ARG A 247 -0.93 9.11 -9.23
N SER A 248 -0.33 8.83 -10.39
CA SER A 248 0.01 9.89 -11.36
C SER A 248 -1.23 10.53 -11.98
N GLU A 249 -2.32 9.78 -12.12
CA GLU A 249 -3.59 10.27 -12.65
C GLU A 249 -4.37 11.14 -11.67
N MET A 250 -4.00 11.17 -10.38
CA MET A 250 -4.69 12.01 -9.38
C MET A 250 -4.55 13.49 -9.70
N ASP A 251 -3.35 13.97 -10.04
CA ASP A 251 -3.12 15.38 -10.41
C ASP A 251 -3.92 15.78 -11.66
N VAL A 252 -4.11 14.84 -12.59
CA VAL A 252 -4.89 15.06 -13.83
C VAL A 252 -6.38 15.17 -13.50
N LEU A 253 -6.88 14.27 -12.65
CA LEU A 253 -8.26 14.27 -12.19
C LEU A 253 -8.60 15.55 -11.42
N GLU A 254 -7.70 16.00 -10.54
CA GLU A 254 -7.86 17.26 -9.81
C GLU A 254 -7.98 18.46 -10.76
N LYS A 255 -7.08 18.56 -11.75
CA LYS A 255 -7.11 19.64 -12.75
C LYS A 255 -8.41 19.64 -13.55
N ARG A 256 -8.92 18.45 -13.92
CA ARG A 256 -10.22 18.32 -14.60
C ARG A 256 -11.36 18.82 -13.74
N ILE A 257 -11.44 18.42 -12.47
CA ILE A 257 -12.48 18.89 -11.55
C ILE A 257 -12.43 20.42 -11.40
N VAL A 258 -11.23 21.01 -11.30
CA VAL A 258 -11.07 22.47 -11.28
C VAL A 258 -11.62 23.10 -12.56
N THR A 259 -11.40 22.46 -13.70
CA THR A 259 -11.90 22.95 -15.01
C THR A 259 -13.42 22.89 -15.08
N HIS A 260 -14.03 21.79 -14.64
CA HIS A 260 -15.49 21.68 -14.56
C HIS A 260 -16.11 22.72 -13.63
N LEU A 261 -15.51 22.93 -12.46
CA LEU A 261 -15.96 23.96 -11.51
C LEU A 261 -15.92 25.37 -12.13
N ARG A 262 -14.86 25.71 -12.87
CA ARG A 262 -14.74 27.01 -13.54
C ARG A 262 -15.81 27.23 -14.62
N ASN A 263 -16.29 26.16 -15.22
CA ASN A 263 -17.31 26.21 -16.27
C ASN A 263 -18.75 26.11 -15.69
N CYS A 264 -18.89 25.99 -14.37
CA CYS A 264 -20.19 25.81 -13.72
C CYS A 264 -20.82 27.15 -13.35
N GLU A 265 -22.10 27.35 -13.71
CA GLU A 265 -22.86 28.57 -13.42
C GLU A 265 -23.03 28.84 -11.92
N SER A 266 -22.97 27.79 -11.08
CA SER A 266 -23.18 27.86 -9.63
C SER A 266 -21.90 28.09 -8.81
N ALA A 267 -20.73 28.22 -9.46
CA ALA A 267 -19.45 28.37 -8.76
C ALA A 267 -19.07 29.83 -8.51
N HIS A 268 -18.63 30.16 -7.30
CA HIS A 268 -18.12 31.47 -6.89
C HIS A 268 -16.62 31.45 -6.60
N LEU A 269 -15.96 32.62 -6.63
CA LEU A 269 -14.50 32.76 -6.43
C LEU A 269 -13.99 32.12 -5.11
N GLU A 270 -14.84 32.07 -4.08
CA GLU A 270 -14.54 31.50 -2.76
C GLU A 270 -14.56 29.96 -2.74
N ASP A 271 -15.31 29.33 -3.66
CA ASP A 271 -15.35 27.86 -3.81
C ASP A 271 -14.02 27.28 -4.30
N PHE A 272 -13.15 28.14 -4.83
CA PHE A 272 -11.82 27.76 -5.32
C PHE A 272 -10.72 27.88 -4.25
N SER A 273 -10.95 28.57 -3.13
CA SER A 273 -9.88 28.83 -2.13
C SER A 273 -9.87 27.86 -0.95
N ASN A 274 -11.02 27.31 -0.55
CA ASN A 274 -11.13 26.53 0.70
C ASN A 274 -11.15 24.99 0.53
N GLY A 275 -11.40 24.46 -0.67
CA GLY A 275 -11.53 23.00 -0.93
C GLY A 275 -10.63 22.42 -2.03
N LEU A 276 -9.82 23.26 -2.70
CA LEU A 276 -9.02 22.82 -3.84
C LEU A 276 -7.75 22.04 -3.45
N SER A 277 -7.20 22.28 -2.25
CA SER A 277 -5.85 21.85 -1.87
C SER A 277 -5.75 20.40 -1.39
N LYS A 278 -6.89 19.71 -1.25
CA LYS A 278 -7.01 18.42 -0.55
C LYS A 278 -8.09 17.54 -1.18
N ARG A 279 -8.06 17.37 -2.50
CA ARG A 279 -8.92 16.36 -3.17
C ARG A 279 -8.16 15.03 -3.16
N PHE A 280 -8.90 13.92 -3.18
CA PHE A 280 -8.31 12.57 -3.20
C PHE A 280 -7.18 12.35 -2.18
N GLU A 281 -7.39 12.62 -0.88
CA GLU A 281 -6.33 12.47 0.12
C GLU A 281 -5.99 10.99 0.42
N LEU A 282 -6.98 10.09 0.29
CA LEU A 282 -6.84 8.70 0.72
C LEU A 282 -6.07 7.85 -0.29
N THR A 283 -6.38 8.01 -1.58
CA THR A 283 -5.82 7.18 -2.67
C THR A 283 -4.30 7.34 -2.84
N PRO A 284 -3.70 8.55 -2.90
CA PRO A 284 -2.25 8.72 -3.04
C PRO A 284 -1.48 8.07 -1.89
N ALA A 285 -1.95 8.23 -0.65
CA ALA A 285 -1.33 7.62 0.52
C ALA A 285 -1.38 6.08 0.44
N ALA A 286 -2.55 5.53 0.10
CA ALA A 286 -2.73 4.09 -0.08
C ALA A 286 -1.86 3.53 -1.22
N CYS A 287 -1.68 4.29 -2.32
CA CYS A 287 -0.81 3.91 -3.43
C CYS A 287 0.66 3.86 -2.98
N VAL A 288 1.15 4.88 -2.26
CA VAL A 288 2.54 4.90 -1.74
C VAL A 288 2.80 3.73 -0.80
N GLU A 289 1.90 3.52 0.16
CA GLU A 289 1.99 2.38 1.09
C GLU A 289 1.91 1.05 0.34
N GLY A 290 1.05 0.96 -0.67
CA GLY A 290 0.88 -0.21 -1.51
C GLY A 290 2.12 -0.57 -2.31
N VAL A 291 2.71 0.42 -2.98
CA VAL A 291 3.98 0.27 -3.70
C VAL A 291 5.07 -0.18 -2.75
N GLN A 292 5.16 0.41 -1.55
CA GLN A 292 6.14 0.00 -0.53
C GLN A 292 5.99 -1.47 -0.13
N GLN A 293 4.79 -1.91 0.23
CA GLN A 293 4.56 -3.28 0.70
C GLN A 293 4.77 -4.31 -0.42
N LEU A 294 4.32 -4.00 -1.64
CA LEU A 294 4.53 -4.89 -2.79
C LEU A 294 6.01 -4.97 -3.18
N SER A 295 6.76 -3.85 -3.12
CA SER A 295 8.20 -3.82 -3.39
C SER A 295 8.96 -4.72 -2.41
N GLU A 296 8.63 -4.63 -1.12
CA GLU A 296 9.20 -5.49 -0.09
C GLU A 296 8.80 -6.96 -0.31
N ALA A 297 7.55 -7.25 -0.64
CA ALA A 297 7.11 -8.61 -0.93
C ALA A 297 7.83 -9.23 -2.14
N VAL A 298 8.01 -8.46 -3.23
CA VAL A 298 8.78 -8.87 -4.42
C VAL A 298 10.22 -9.18 -4.04
N ALA A 299 10.88 -8.27 -3.32
CA ALA A 299 12.27 -8.43 -2.92
C ALA A 299 12.52 -9.70 -2.10
N TYR A 300 11.69 -9.95 -1.08
CA TYR A 300 11.85 -11.13 -0.24
C TYR A 300 11.40 -12.42 -0.94
N LYS A 301 10.45 -12.35 -1.88
CA LYS A 301 10.14 -13.50 -2.74
C LYS A 301 11.34 -13.87 -3.61
N ILE A 302 11.94 -12.91 -4.31
CA ILE A 302 13.12 -13.16 -5.15
C ILE A 302 14.21 -13.81 -4.30
N VAL A 303 14.61 -13.18 -3.19
CA VAL A 303 15.78 -13.62 -2.43
C VAL A 303 15.56 -14.93 -1.67
N PHE A 304 14.42 -15.09 -0.99
CA PHE A 304 14.22 -16.21 -0.07
C PHE A 304 13.41 -17.37 -0.65
N HIS A 305 12.64 -17.14 -1.72
CA HIS A 305 11.85 -18.19 -2.37
C HIS A 305 12.44 -18.55 -3.73
N ASP A 306 12.59 -17.60 -4.65
CA ASP A 306 13.00 -17.92 -6.04
C ASP A 306 14.50 -18.25 -6.11
N LEU A 307 15.33 -17.60 -5.29
CA LEU A 307 16.78 -17.82 -5.20
C LEU A 307 17.18 -18.72 -4.03
N SER A 308 16.22 -19.44 -3.42
CA SER A 308 16.49 -20.25 -2.22
C SER A 308 17.53 -21.34 -2.48
N HIS A 309 17.57 -21.91 -3.69
CA HIS A 309 18.52 -22.98 -4.05
C HIS A 309 19.97 -22.49 -4.10
N VAL A 310 20.22 -21.26 -4.55
CA VAL A 310 21.58 -20.67 -4.57
C VAL A 310 21.93 -19.99 -3.25
N LEU A 311 20.95 -19.37 -2.56
CA LEU A 311 21.17 -18.71 -1.29
C LEU A 311 21.21 -19.71 -0.11
N TRP A 312 20.10 -20.41 0.12
CA TRP A 312 19.90 -21.23 1.32
C TRP A 312 20.50 -22.63 1.19
N ASP A 313 20.43 -23.24 0.01
CA ASP A 313 20.99 -24.58 -0.22
C ASP A 313 22.41 -24.54 -0.84
N GLY A 314 22.85 -23.36 -1.32
CA GLY A 314 24.14 -23.18 -2.00
C GLY A 314 25.19 -22.46 -1.14
N LEU A 315 24.97 -21.18 -0.83
CA LEU A 315 25.99 -20.30 -0.27
C LEU A 315 26.64 -20.86 1.01
N TYR A 316 27.96 -21.07 0.96
CA TYR A 316 28.83 -21.62 2.00
C TYR A 316 28.49 -23.02 2.52
N VAL A 317 27.62 -23.78 1.84
CA VAL A 317 27.34 -25.16 2.21
C VAL A 317 28.59 -26.01 1.97
N GLY A 318 29.01 -26.77 2.99
CA GLY A 318 30.25 -27.52 2.98
C GLY A 318 31.45 -26.66 3.36
N GLU A 319 32.11 -26.06 2.36
CA GLU A 319 33.30 -25.23 2.55
C GLU A 319 33.16 -23.85 1.88
N PRO A 320 33.41 -22.74 2.58
CA PRO A 320 33.24 -21.38 2.04
C PRO A 320 34.02 -21.10 0.75
N SER A 321 35.19 -21.71 0.57
CA SER A 321 36.02 -21.55 -0.63
C SER A 321 35.42 -22.17 -1.89
N SER A 322 34.58 -23.20 -1.74
CA SER A 322 33.99 -23.97 -2.84
C SER A 322 32.57 -23.54 -3.20
N SER A 323 31.82 -23.03 -2.23
CA SER A 323 30.42 -22.65 -2.35
C SER A 323 30.27 -21.13 -2.17
N ARG A 324 30.84 -20.37 -3.12
CA ARG A 324 30.92 -18.90 -3.10
C ARG A 324 29.61 -18.22 -3.51
N ILE A 325 29.57 -16.90 -3.40
CA ILE A 325 28.40 -16.08 -3.73
C ILE A 325 28.10 -15.96 -5.23
N ASP A 326 29.05 -16.31 -6.12
CA ASP A 326 28.92 -16.06 -7.57
C ASP A 326 27.60 -16.58 -8.20
N PRO A 327 27.11 -17.81 -7.90
CA PRO A 327 25.84 -18.28 -8.47
C PRO A 327 24.64 -17.42 -8.04
N LEU A 328 24.64 -16.94 -6.79
CA LEU A 328 23.62 -16.03 -6.29
C LEU A 328 23.67 -14.68 -7.01
N LEU A 329 24.87 -14.14 -7.23
CA LEU A 329 25.04 -12.86 -7.94
C LEU A 329 24.55 -12.94 -9.37
N GLN A 330 24.87 -14.04 -10.08
CA GLN A 330 24.45 -14.24 -11.47
C GLN A 330 22.92 -14.30 -11.61
N GLU A 331 22.24 -15.01 -10.72
CA GLU A 331 20.77 -15.09 -10.75
C GLU A 331 20.11 -13.80 -10.24
N LEU A 332 20.71 -13.12 -9.26
CA LEU A 332 20.26 -11.78 -8.84
C LEU A 332 20.34 -10.77 -9.99
N GLU A 333 21.43 -10.77 -10.76
CA GLU A 333 21.60 -9.89 -11.91
C GLU A 333 20.49 -10.09 -12.95
N GLN A 334 20.15 -11.34 -13.28
CA GLN A 334 19.03 -11.66 -14.18
C GLN A 334 17.70 -11.13 -13.66
N ASN A 335 17.44 -11.28 -12.36
CA ASN A 335 16.23 -10.72 -11.75
C ASN A 335 16.22 -9.19 -11.79
N LEU A 336 17.35 -8.54 -11.55
CA LEU A 336 17.48 -7.08 -11.65
C LEU A 336 17.22 -6.57 -13.07
N LEU A 337 17.63 -7.31 -14.10
CA LEU A 337 17.29 -7.01 -15.50
C LEU A 337 15.78 -7.09 -15.74
N VAL A 338 15.13 -8.18 -15.30
CA VAL A 338 13.67 -8.33 -15.41
C VAL A 338 12.93 -7.20 -14.70
N ILE A 339 13.35 -6.82 -13.49
CA ILE A 339 12.78 -5.68 -12.76
C ILE A 339 13.00 -4.37 -13.52
N SER A 340 14.17 -4.19 -14.12
CA SER A 340 14.49 -2.98 -14.87
C SER A 340 13.60 -2.82 -16.11
N GLU A 341 13.29 -3.91 -16.80
CA GLU A 341 12.42 -3.95 -17.98
C GLU A 341 10.93 -3.85 -17.65
N THR A 342 10.49 -4.41 -16.52
CA THR A 342 9.06 -4.53 -16.19
C THR A 342 8.52 -3.40 -15.32
N VAL A 343 9.36 -2.72 -14.54
CA VAL A 343 8.93 -1.72 -13.56
C VAL A 343 9.19 -0.32 -14.08
N HIS A 344 8.22 0.56 -13.88
CA HIS A 344 8.32 1.97 -14.23
C HIS A 344 9.50 2.68 -13.53
N ASP A 345 10.21 3.55 -14.26
CA ASP A 345 11.43 4.25 -13.84
C ASP A 345 11.31 4.91 -12.46
N ARG A 346 10.17 5.56 -12.19
CA ARG A 346 9.91 6.29 -10.94
C ARG A 346 9.82 5.40 -9.71
N VAL A 347 9.63 4.09 -9.89
CA VAL A 347 9.49 3.10 -8.82
C VAL A 347 10.65 2.11 -8.80
N ARG A 348 11.35 1.92 -9.93
CA ARG A 348 12.47 0.98 -10.08
C ARG A 348 13.51 1.08 -8.97
N THR A 349 14.02 2.27 -8.67
CA THR A 349 15.02 2.49 -7.61
C THR A 349 14.56 1.96 -6.26
N ARG A 350 13.26 2.09 -5.95
CA ARG A 350 12.69 1.59 -4.69
C ARG A 350 12.75 0.07 -4.61
N ILE A 351 12.32 -0.62 -5.67
CA ILE A 351 12.32 -2.09 -5.70
C ILE A 351 13.76 -2.62 -5.65
N ILE A 352 14.68 -2.06 -6.45
CA ILE A 352 16.09 -2.47 -6.43
C ILE A 352 16.69 -2.26 -5.03
N THR A 353 16.36 -1.15 -4.36
CA THR A 353 16.75 -0.90 -2.97
C THR A 353 16.20 -1.97 -2.02
N ASP A 354 14.94 -2.38 -2.17
CA ASP A 354 14.34 -3.41 -1.33
C ASP A 354 14.92 -4.80 -1.63
N ILE A 355 15.28 -5.12 -2.88
CA ILE A 355 16.03 -6.33 -3.27
C ILE A 355 17.42 -6.34 -2.63
N MET A 356 18.12 -5.20 -2.63
CA MET A 356 19.41 -5.08 -1.96
C MET A 356 19.29 -5.37 -0.46
N LYS A 357 18.30 -4.80 0.22
CA LYS A 357 18.04 -5.08 1.64
C LYS A 357 17.76 -6.55 1.88
N ALA A 358 16.87 -7.15 1.08
CA ALA A 358 16.56 -8.57 1.19
C ALA A 358 17.81 -9.44 0.98
N SER A 359 18.70 -9.05 0.05
CA SER A 359 19.96 -9.74 -0.21
C SER A 359 20.95 -9.63 0.96
N CYS A 360 21.07 -8.45 1.59
CA CYS A 360 21.84 -8.26 2.81
C CYS A 360 21.28 -9.10 3.98
N ASP A 361 19.96 -9.12 4.15
CA ASP A 361 19.28 -9.94 5.15
C ASP A 361 19.54 -11.43 4.90
N GLY A 362 19.44 -11.87 3.64
CA GLY A 362 19.69 -13.24 3.22
C GLY A 362 21.14 -13.65 3.48
N PHE A 363 22.09 -12.78 3.16
CA PHE A 363 23.51 -13.00 3.42
C PHE A 363 23.80 -13.15 4.92
N LEU A 364 23.25 -12.27 5.77
CA LEU A 364 23.37 -12.40 7.22
C LEU A 364 22.68 -13.65 7.77
N LEU A 365 21.51 -14.00 7.22
CA LEU A 365 20.79 -15.20 7.64
C LEU A 365 21.60 -16.45 7.33
N VAL A 366 22.27 -16.52 6.18
CA VAL A 366 23.19 -17.61 5.84
C VAL A 366 24.35 -17.70 6.84
N LEU A 367 24.96 -16.57 7.20
CA LEU A 367 26.11 -16.51 8.11
C LEU A 367 25.77 -16.83 9.58
N LEU A 368 24.60 -16.38 10.05
CA LEU A 368 24.22 -16.42 11.48
C LEU A 368 23.13 -17.45 11.78
N ALA A 369 22.47 -17.98 10.75
CA ALA A 369 21.32 -18.85 10.89
C ALA A 369 21.17 -19.86 9.73
N GLY A 370 22.22 -20.18 8.98
CA GLY A 370 22.14 -21.07 7.81
C GLY A 370 22.09 -22.57 8.11
N GLY A 371 22.16 -22.98 9.38
CA GLY A 371 22.09 -24.40 9.78
C GLY A 371 23.42 -25.17 9.69
N PRO A 372 23.44 -26.44 10.16
CA PRO A 372 24.68 -27.15 10.51
C PRO A 372 25.58 -27.54 9.33
N SER A 373 25.16 -27.29 8.08
CA SER A 373 25.95 -27.55 6.88
C SER A 373 27.03 -26.49 6.60
N ARG A 374 27.09 -25.44 7.43
CA ARG A 374 28.00 -24.29 7.30
C ARG A 374 28.90 -24.19 8.52
N ALA A 375 30.18 -23.95 8.29
CA ALA A 375 31.16 -23.73 9.35
C ALA A 375 32.25 -22.77 8.85
N PHE A 376 32.61 -21.79 9.67
CA PHE A 376 33.52 -20.71 9.30
C PHE A 376 34.74 -20.68 10.21
N SER A 377 35.92 -20.82 9.63
CA SER A 377 37.19 -20.56 10.28
C SER A 377 37.51 -19.05 10.27
N ARG A 378 38.60 -18.65 10.95
CA ARG A 378 39.07 -17.26 10.89
C ARG A 378 39.62 -16.90 9.51
N GLN A 379 40.21 -17.88 8.81
CA GLN A 379 40.79 -17.68 7.48
C GLN A 379 39.71 -17.38 6.43
N ASP A 380 38.50 -17.88 6.64
CA ASP A 380 37.36 -17.65 5.74
C ASP A 380 36.83 -16.21 5.81
N SER A 381 37.25 -15.40 6.77
CA SER A 381 36.74 -14.02 6.91
C SER A 381 36.99 -13.18 5.66
N GLN A 382 38.16 -13.35 5.02
CA GLN A 382 38.49 -12.61 3.80
C GLN A 382 37.56 -13.01 2.64
N ILE A 383 37.28 -14.32 2.51
CA ILE A 383 36.34 -14.84 1.50
C ILE A 383 34.96 -14.20 1.68
N ILE A 384 34.46 -14.16 2.93
CA ILE A 384 33.15 -13.58 3.24
C ILE A 384 33.10 -12.09 2.91
N GLU A 385 34.18 -11.36 3.15
CA GLU A 385 34.26 -9.92 2.89
C GLU A 385 34.40 -9.60 1.41
N ASP A 386 35.14 -10.40 0.67
CA ASP A 386 35.23 -10.30 -0.79
C ASP A 386 33.86 -10.58 -1.44
N ASP A 387 33.15 -11.61 -0.96
CA ASP A 387 31.80 -11.95 -1.43
C ASP A 387 30.79 -10.85 -1.11
N PHE A 388 30.86 -10.27 0.09
CA PHE A 388 30.02 -9.13 0.44
C PHE A 388 30.33 -7.89 -0.39
N LYS A 389 31.61 -7.66 -0.72
CA LYS A 389 32.00 -6.58 -1.63
C LYS A 389 31.40 -6.81 -3.02
N ALA A 390 31.51 -8.02 -3.57
CA ALA A 390 30.91 -8.37 -4.86
C ALA A 390 29.39 -8.17 -4.87
N LEU A 391 28.70 -8.51 -3.77
CA LEU A 391 27.27 -8.22 -3.61
C LEU A 391 26.96 -6.73 -3.69
N LYS A 392 27.74 -5.87 -3.03
CA LYS A 392 27.55 -4.41 -3.13
C LYS A 392 27.86 -3.89 -4.52
N ASP A 393 28.91 -4.40 -5.15
CA ASP A 393 29.34 -3.97 -6.48
C ASP A 393 28.27 -4.30 -7.54
N LEU A 394 27.53 -5.41 -7.39
CA LEU A 394 26.37 -5.74 -8.22
C LEU A 394 25.30 -4.63 -8.20
N PHE A 395 24.92 -4.15 -7.01
CA PHE A 395 23.90 -3.09 -6.88
C PHE A 395 24.43 -1.70 -7.24
N TRP A 396 25.73 -1.47 -7.16
CA TRP A 396 26.37 -0.24 -7.64
C TRP A 396 26.41 -0.18 -9.17
N ALA A 397 26.60 -1.34 -9.83
CA ALA A 397 26.59 -1.52 -11.28
C ALA A 397 27.43 -0.47 -12.03
N ASN A 398 28.68 -0.24 -11.60
CA ASN A 398 29.59 0.74 -12.20
C ASN A 398 29.09 2.19 -12.23
N GLY A 399 28.12 2.54 -11.37
CA GLY A 399 27.51 3.86 -11.30
C GLY A 399 26.14 3.95 -11.98
N ASP A 400 25.73 2.93 -12.73
CA ASP A 400 24.42 2.86 -13.38
C ASP A 400 23.32 2.31 -12.46
N GLY A 401 23.69 1.81 -11.28
CA GLY A 401 22.79 1.18 -10.31
C GLY A 401 22.29 2.11 -9.21
N LEU A 402 22.33 1.63 -7.96
CA LEU A 402 21.92 2.40 -6.80
C LEU A 402 22.98 3.44 -6.40
N PRO A 403 22.55 4.62 -5.90
CA PRO A 403 23.42 5.59 -5.26
C PRO A 403 24.25 4.99 -4.11
N ALA A 404 25.53 5.37 -4.01
CA ALA A 404 26.47 4.82 -3.04
C ALA A 404 26.02 5.07 -1.58
N ASP A 405 25.37 6.19 -1.30
CA ASP A 405 24.81 6.51 0.02
C ASP A 405 23.68 5.56 0.45
N LEU A 406 22.82 5.15 -0.50
CA LEU A 406 21.81 4.13 -0.24
C LEU A 406 22.45 2.77 0.00
N ILE A 407 23.46 2.40 -0.79
CA ILE A 407 24.20 1.15 -0.64
C ILE A 407 24.86 1.11 0.75
N ASP A 408 25.58 2.15 1.15
CA ASP A 408 26.24 2.23 2.45
C ASP A 408 25.25 2.19 3.62
N LYS A 409 24.08 2.83 3.46
CA LYS A 409 23.02 2.82 4.47
C LYS A 409 22.44 1.43 4.69
N PHE A 410 22.08 0.71 3.63
CA PHE A 410 21.41 -0.60 3.74
C PHE A 410 22.38 -1.77 3.93
N SER A 411 23.67 -1.55 3.73
CA SER A 411 24.73 -2.54 3.96
C SER A 411 25.40 -2.40 5.34
N ALA A 412 25.03 -1.38 6.13
CA ALA A 412 25.64 -1.04 7.42
C ALA A 412 25.65 -2.21 8.41
N THR A 413 24.52 -2.89 8.62
CA THR A 413 24.42 -4.01 9.55
C THR A 413 25.37 -5.15 9.19
N VAL A 414 25.49 -5.47 7.90
CA VAL A 414 26.42 -6.51 7.44
C VAL A 414 27.86 -6.07 7.71
N ARG A 415 28.22 -4.85 7.32
CA ARG A 415 29.55 -4.26 7.56
C ARG A 415 29.95 -4.29 9.03
N ASP A 416 29.01 -4.06 9.93
CA ASP A 416 29.27 -4.01 11.37
C ASP A 416 29.39 -5.42 11.99
N VAL A 417 28.74 -6.43 11.42
CA VAL A 417 28.79 -7.83 11.86
C VAL A 417 30.02 -8.58 11.34
N LEU A 418 30.44 -8.33 10.09
CA LEU A 418 31.55 -9.05 9.45
C LEU A 418 32.87 -9.09 10.26
N PRO A 419 33.30 -8.02 10.96
CA PRO A 419 34.51 -8.05 11.78
C PRO A 419 34.50 -9.12 12.88
N LEU A 420 33.33 -9.59 13.32
CA LEU A 420 33.24 -10.72 14.27
C LEU A 420 33.83 -12.00 13.68
N PHE A 421 33.76 -12.19 12.37
CA PHE A 421 34.31 -13.36 11.70
C PHE A 421 35.85 -13.36 11.66
N ARG A 422 36.49 -12.18 11.77
CA ARG A 422 37.94 -11.99 11.88
C ARG A 422 38.48 -12.12 13.32
N THR A 423 37.62 -11.93 14.32
CA THR A 423 37.99 -11.90 15.74
C THR A 423 38.37 -13.30 16.22
N ASP A 424 39.39 -13.40 17.09
CA ASP A 424 39.77 -14.66 17.70
C ASP A 424 38.71 -15.16 18.68
N THR A 425 38.65 -16.48 18.86
CA THR A 425 37.53 -17.12 19.54
C THR A 425 37.49 -16.87 21.04
N GLU A 426 38.64 -16.75 21.69
CA GLU A 426 38.68 -16.41 23.12
C GLU A 426 38.15 -14.98 23.34
N SER A 427 38.58 -14.01 22.54
CA SER A 427 38.03 -12.65 22.57
C SER A 427 36.53 -12.61 22.26
N LEU A 428 36.03 -13.43 21.32
CA LEU A 428 34.59 -13.54 21.03
C LEU A 428 33.82 -14.10 22.25
N ILE A 429 34.36 -15.13 22.91
CA ILE A 429 33.76 -15.72 24.12
C ILE A 429 33.74 -14.70 25.27
N GLU A 430 34.83 -13.96 25.49
CA GLU A 430 34.89 -12.90 26.50
C GLU A 430 33.91 -11.77 26.21
N ARG A 431 33.85 -11.32 24.96
CA ARG A 431 32.88 -10.32 24.51
C ARG A 431 31.45 -10.80 24.72
N PHE A 432 31.14 -12.04 24.34
CA PHE A 432 29.83 -12.65 24.58
C PHE A 432 29.46 -12.67 26.07
N LYS A 433 30.37 -13.11 26.94
CA LYS A 433 30.16 -13.12 28.40
C LYS A 433 29.88 -11.73 28.95
N ARG A 434 30.67 -10.73 28.55
CA ARG A 434 30.51 -9.33 28.95
C ARG A 434 29.16 -8.78 28.51
N MET A 435 28.81 -8.87 27.22
CA MET A 435 27.54 -8.37 26.70
C MET A 435 26.34 -9.08 27.34
N THR A 436 26.46 -10.38 27.64
CA THR A 436 25.41 -11.14 28.34
C THR A 436 25.25 -10.66 29.78
N LEU A 437 26.36 -10.38 30.49
CA LEU A 437 26.28 -9.82 31.84
C LEU A 437 25.64 -8.43 31.86
N GLU A 438 25.97 -7.59 30.89
CA GLU A 438 25.40 -6.24 30.74
C GLU A 438 23.89 -6.30 30.44
N ALA A 439 23.46 -7.25 29.60
CA ALA A 439 22.06 -7.39 29.21
C ALA A 439 21.17 -8.04 30.29
N TYR A 440 21.68 -9.00 31.07
CA TYR A 440 20.88 -9.79 32.03
C TYR A 440 21.27 -9.60 33.51
N GLY A 441 22.24 -8.74 33.79
CA GLY A 441 22.67 -8.36 35.13
C GLY A 441 23.25 -9.53 35.95
N SER A 442 23.15 -9.39 37.29
CA SER A 442 23.74 -10.34 38.26
C SER A 442 23.27 -11.79 38.12
N SER A 443 22.10 -12.02 37.50
CA SER A 443 21.55 -13.35 37.24
C SER A 443 22.42 -14.19 36.29
N ALA A 444 23.21 -13.54 35.42
CA ALA A 444 24.10 -14.20 34.46
C ALA A 444 25.48 -14.58 35.04
N ARG A 445 25.78 -14.23 36.30
CA ARG A 445 27.08 -14.53 36.94
C ARG A 445 27.27 -16.00 37.29
N SER A 446 26.20 -16.73 37.59
CA SER A 446 26.25 -18.16 37.96
C SER A 446 26.05 -19.09 36.75
N ARG A 447 25.18 -18.70 35.80
CA ARG A 447 24.92 -19.42 34.55
C ARG A 447 24.54 -18.41 33.46
N LEU A 448 25.22 -18.46 32.32
CA LEU A 448 24.90 -17.59 31.18
C LEU A 448 23.53 -18.01 30.61
N PRO A 449 22.52 -17.12 30.58
CA PRO A 449 21.24 -17.43 29.97
C PRO A 449 21.39 -17.61 28.46
N LEU A 450 20.48 -18.35 27.84
CA LEU A 450 20.40 -18.43 26.38
C LEU A 450 19.71 -17.14 25.89
N PRO A 451 20.36 -16.28 25.09
CA PRO A 451 19.75 -15.06 24.60
C PRO A 451 18.52 -15.35 23.72
N PRO A 452 17.42 -14.59 23.84
CA PRO A 452 16.28 -14.72 22.94
C PRO A 452 16.73 -14.36 21.53
N THR A 453 16.06 -14.95 20.54
CA THR A 453 16.33 -14.64 19.14
C THR A 453 15.50 -13.43 18.75
N SER A 454 16.13 -12.27 18.63
CA SER A 454 15.48 -10.99 18.30
C SER A 454 15.12 -10.86 16.82
N GLY A 455 15.78 -11.64 15.95
CA GLY A 455 15.66 -11.50 14.49
C GLY A 455 16.34 -10.25 13.94
N GLN A 456 17.03 -9.47 14.78
CA GLN A 456 17.81 -8.31 14.40
C GLN A 456 19.29 -8.58 14.69
N TRP A 457 20.17 -8.26 13.74
CA TRP A 457 21.59 -8.52 13.88
C TRP A 457 22.32 -7.27 14.34
N ASN A 458 23.18 -7.42 15.35
CA ASN A 458 24.02 -6.33 15.86
C ASN A 458 25.29 -6.91 16.50
N PRO A 459 26.50 -6.39 16.18
CA PRO A 459 27.74 -6.92 16.73
C PRO A 459 27.93 -6.80 18.25
N THR A 460 27.10 -6.02 18.95
CA THR A 460 27.09 -5.91 20.41
C THR A 460 25.99 -6.73 21.06
N GLU A 461 25.09 -7.33 20.28
CA GLU A 461 23.99 -8.11 20.81
C GLU A 461 24.44 -9.56 21.15
N PRO A 462 24.10 -10.08 22.35
CA PRO A 462 24.46 -11.44 22.74
C PRO A 462 24.00 -12.55 21.77
N ASN A 463 22.82 -12.43 21.15
CA ASN A 463 22.32 -13.47 20.23
C ASN A 463 23.18 -13.56 18.96
N THR A 464 23.52 -12.41 18.37
CA THR A 464 24.43 -12.32 17.21
C THR A 464 25.80 -12.96 17.53
N LEU A 465 26.42 -12.60 18.66
CA LEU A 465 27.71 -13.18 19.09
C LEU A 465 27.62 -14.70 19.32
N LEU A 466 26.54 -15.17 19.96
CA LEU A 466 26.29 -16.60 20.16
C LEU A 466 26.20 -17.34 18.82
N ARG A 467 25.50 -16.75 17.84
CA ARG A 467 25.38 -17.33 16.49
C ARG A 467 26.73 -17.41 15.80
N VAL A 468 27.55 -16.36 15.83
CA VAL A 468 28.93 -16.44 15.29
C VAL A 468 29.72 -17.59 15.93
N LEU A 469 29.62 -17.78 17.25
CA LEU A 469 30.25 -18.91 17.94
C LEU A 469 29.68 -20.27 17.51
N CYS A 470 28.38 -20.37 17.22
CA CYS A 470 27.73 -21.62 16.77
C CYS A 470 28.30 -22.12 15.43
N TYR A 471 28.54 -21.19 14.49
CA TYR A 471 29.11 -21.47 13.18
C TYR A 471 30.64 -21.39 13.15
N ARG A 472 31.30 -21.09 14.27
CA ARG A 472 32.76 -21.03 14.34
C ARG A 472 33.37 -22.43 14.30
N ASN A 473 34.17 -22.70 13.27
CA ASN A 473 34.86 -23.99 13.09
C ASN A 473 36.15 -24.09 13.90
N ASP A 474 36.04 -24.13 15.23
CA ASP A 474 37.17 -24.39 16.11
C ASP A 474 36.81 -25.15 17.40
N GLU A 475 37.85 -25.65 18.09
CA GLU A 475 37.71 -26.41 19.33
C GLU A 475 37.25 -25.58 20.53
N ALA A 476 37.65 -24.31 20.62
CA ALA A 476 37.35 -23.44 21.75
C ALA A 476 35.85 -23.11 21.81
N ALA A 477 35.27 -22.65 20.70
CA ALA A 477 33.85 -22.37 20.54
C ALA A 477 33.01 -23.64 20.77
N SER A 478 33.38 -24.75 20.13
CA SER A 478 32.63 -26.01 20.26
C SER A 478 32.64 -26.54 21.70
N ARG A 479 33.77 -26.43 22.43
CA ARG A 479 33.85 -26.77 23.87
C ARG A 479 33.03 -25.81 24.72
N PHE A 480 33.13 -24.51 24.47
CA PHE A 480 32.37 -23.48 25.19
C PHE A 480 30.86 -23.71 25.07
N LEU A 481 30.34 -23.88 23.85
CA LEU A 481 28.92 -24.09 23.59
C LEU A 481 28.40 -25.40 24.22
N LYS A 482 29.20 -26.46 24.19
CA LYS A 482 28.88 -27.73 24.87
C LYS A 482 28.79 -27.53 26.38
N LYS A 483 29.76 -26.85 26.99
CA LYS A 483 29.82 -26.65 28.45
C LYS A 483 28.73 -25.71 28.96
N THR A 484 28.44 -24.64 28.23
CA THR A 484 27.53 -23.58 28.67
C THR A 484 26.06 -23.94 28.42
N TYR A 485 25.75 -24.51 27.26
CA TYR A 485 24.37 -24.71 26.78
C TYR A 485 24.03 -26.15 26.39
N ASN A 486 25.01 -27.07 26.40
CA ASN A 486 24.85 -28.44 25.93
C ASN A 486 24.32 -28.55 24.48
N LEU A 487 24.74 -27.64 23.59
CA LEU A 487 24.28 -27.65 22.20
C LEU A 487 24.76 -28.91 21.46
N PRO A 488 23.87 -29.53 20.64
CA PRO A 488 24.23 -30.71 19.85
C PRO A 488 25.07 -30.33 18.62
N LYS A 489 25.80 -31.31 18.07
CA LYS A 489 26.57 -31.16 16.82
C LYS A 489 25.72 -31.36 15.56
N LYS A 490 24.62 -32.10 15.69
CA LYS A 490 23.69 -32.46 14.61
C LYS A 490 22.27 -32.24 15.12
N LEU A 491 21.39 -31.86 14.21
CA LEU A 491 19.94 -31.77 14.47
C LEU A 491 19.29 -33.15 14.45
#